data_AF-A0A510KAS1-F1
#
_entry.id   AF-A0A510KAS1-F1
#
_cell.length_a   1.000
_cell.length_b   1.000
_cell.length_c   1.000
_cell.angle_alpha   90.00
_cell.angle_beta   90.00
_cell.angle_gamma   90.00
#
_symmetry.space_group_name_H-M   'P 1'
#
loop_
_entity.id
_entity.type
_entity.pdbx_description
1 polymer ?
#
loop_
_entity_poly.entity_id
_entity_poly.type
_entity_poly.pdbx_seq_one_letter_code
_entity_poly.pdbx_strand_id
1 'polypeptide(L)'
;MEELSTQRRATTINNLIGTDLNQLQKDFKNGKINEEEFKNGLEVLVESVGKDMGIEIDLVYTDNKNIPKDSKNVEGVARLENGKLVAYINMDKITSTSQLIGTVFEEVTHLMDYVAGRQKETTEEEKAQGEYGLESLGKPTNDYFREQYKEKEGDREFIGTGDGVDYSENDGENIGNNRPGYGLILKAKANVTTKIYKLGDPKFLDDLSLFSAAYGLASPYFGFYYLPKEMQEKYFGEVKDNNGTIAKGLIVNRFDPKGYEKLKNSKEYTIAMHKANLVSFESAYEHFEKNGLKPGTFYVDNNRFSQNFASQDEIMKIKTRTGLGQIFTDARGLNITFRGATIAGHIKIVVSKPNNKGEQFVMITRYTRIADNFSKPYDLLDGFPFPFEAGGNAYGLMSDYEKHNLFPEELRYLVKGKSPTKIKNEIKNSMNISKNNEINNINKIDPWEYNHFLEDMKKRAAKKRGKK
;
A
#
# COMPACT_ATOMS: atom_id res chain seq x y z
N MET A 1 23.39 -16.77 -21.34
CA MET A 1 22.65 -16.79 -20.05
C MET A 1 21.17 -16.39 -20.24
N GLU A 2 20.86 -15.51 -21.19
CA GLU A 2 19.53 -14.93 -21.39
C GLU A 2 18.58 -15.82 -22.21
N GLU A 3 19.04 -16.44 -23.32
CA GLU A 3 18.31 -17.52 -24.01
C GLU A 3 17.94 -18.67 -23.06
N LEU A 4 18.86 -18.98 -22.13
CA LEU A 4 18.69 -19.98 -21.09
C LEU A 4 17.58 -19.59 -20.08
N SER A 5 17.25 -18.31 -19.96
CA SER A 5 16.17 -17.80 -19.11
C SER A 5 14.81 -17.79 -19.81
N THR A 6 14.78 -17.53 -21.12
CA THR A 6 13.56 -17.53 -21.95
C THR A 6 13.10 -18.96 -22.26
N GLN A 7 14.02 -19.87 -22.62
CA GLN A 7 13.70 -21.30 -22.77
C GLN A 7 13.20 -21.93 -21.46
N ARG A 8 13.77 -21.54 -20.31
CA ARG A 8 13.26 -21.98 -18.99
C ARG A 8 11.82 -21.54 -18.77
N ARG A 9 11.42 -20.37 -19.28
CA ARG A 9 10.06 -19.88 -19.17
C ARG A 9 9.09 -20.64 -20.06
N ALA A 10 9.42 -20.83 -21.33
CA ALA A 10 8.62 -21.66 -22.24
C ALA A 10 8.43 -23.07 -21.65
N THR A 11 9.50 -23.65 -21.09
CA THR A 11 9.46 -24.92 -20.37
C THR A 11 8.56 -24.85 -19.12
N THR A 12 8.58 -23.75 -18.38
CA THR A 12 7.72 -23.58 -17.19
C THR A 12 6.25 -23.53 -17.56
N ILE A 13 5.88 -22.76 -18.58
CA ILE A 13 4.51 -22.73 -19.12
C ILE A 13 4.12 -24.14 -19.57
N ASN A 14 4.99 -24.79 -20.34
CA ASN A 14 4.74 -26.15 -20.81
C ASN A 14 4.64 -27.18 -19.68
N ASN A 15 5.30 -26.99 -18.55
CA ASN A 15 5.12 -27.86 -17.38
C ASN A 15 3.75 -27.66 -16.70
N LEU A 16 3.17 -26.46 -16.79
CA LEU A 16 1.83 -26.18 -16.23
C LEU A 16 0.72 -26.78 -17.09
N ILE A 17 0.79 -26.59 -18.41
CA ILE A 17 -0.31 -26.92 -19.32
C ILE A 17 0.01 -28.03 -20.33
N GLY A 18 1.25 -28.51 -20.39
CA GLY A 18 1.71 -29.38 -21.48
C GLY A 18 0.99 -30.72 -21.55
N THR A 19 0.50 -31.25 -20.43
CA THR A 19 -0.33 -32.47 -20.45
C THR A 19 -1.63 -32.23 -21.20
N ASP A 20 -2.33 -31.14 -20.87
CA ASP A 20 -3.61 -30.79 -21.47
C ASP A 20 -3.43 -30.32 -22.92
N LEU A 21 -2.37 -29.58 -23.20
CA LEU A 21 -2.00 -29.13 -24.55
C LEU A 21 -1.68 -30.32 -25.47
N ASN A 22 -0.95 -31.32 -24.97
CA ASN A 22 -0.70 -32.57 -25.71
C ASN A 22 -2.01 -33.33 -25.99
N GLN A 23 -2.91 -33.39 -25.01
CA GLN A 23 -4.19 -34.06 -25.16
C GLN A 23 -5.08 -33.33 -26.18
N LEU A 24 -5.16 -32.01 -26.11
CA LEU A 24 -5.87 -31.14 -27.05
C LEU A 24 -5.37 -31.35 -28.48
N GLN A 25 -4.06 -31.32 -28.68
CA GLN A 25 -3.48 -31.57 -30.00
C GLN A 25 -3.75 -32.98 -30.51
N LYS A 26 -3.64 -33.99 -29.65
CA LYS A 26 -3.93 -35.37 -30.00
C LYS A 26 -5.39 -35.55 -30.40
N ASP A 27 -6.31 -34.92 -29.70
CA ASP A 27 -7.74 -35.03 -30.03
C ASP A 27 -8.07 -34.34 -31.36
N PHE A 28 -7.41 -33.21 -31.67
CA PHE A 28 -7.55 -32.57 -32.98
C PHE A 28 -7.01 -33.44 -34.12
N LYS A 29 -5.78 -33.94 -33.97
CA LYS A 29 -5.11 -34.81 -34.96
C LYS A 29 -5.91 -36.06 -35.26
N ASN A 30 -6.59 -36.63 -34.26
CA ASN A 30 -7.45 -37.80 -34.42
C ASN A 30 -8.87 -37.48 -34.91
N GLY A 31 -9.17 -36.21 -35.23
CA GLY A 31 -10.48 -35.79 -35.72
C GLY A 31 -11.60 -35.84 -34.68
N LYS A 32 -11.27 -35.89 -33.38
CA LYS A 32 -12.28 -35.88 -32.31
C LYS A 32 -12.84 -34.49 -32.04
N ILE A 33 -12.02 -33.47 -32.28
CA ILE A 33 -12.41 -32.06 -32.17
C ILE A 33 -12.11 -31.33 -33.48
N ASN A 34 -12.85 -30.27 -33.73
CA ASN A 34 -12.63 -29.36 -34.86
C ASN A 34 -11.72 -28.19 -34.49
N GLU A 35 -11.48 -27.30 -35.45
CA GLU A 35 -10.60 -26.13 -35.34
C GLU A 35 -11.11 -25.10 -34.33
N GLU A 36 -12.43 -24.93 -34.21
CA GLU A 36 -13.06 -24.04 -33.22
C GLU A 36 -12.90 -24.59 -31.80
N GLU A 37 -13.16 -25.88 -31.61
CA GLU A 37 -12.96 -26.57 -30.35
C GLU A 37 -11.48 -26.58 -29.93
N PHE A 38 -10.56 -26.66 -30.90
CA PHE A 38 -9.12 -26.52 -30.64
C PHE A 38 -8.76 -25.11 -30.16
N LYS A 39 -9.29 -24.07 -30.81
CA LYS A 39 -9.12 -22.66 -30.39
C LYS A 39 -9.67 -22.42 -28.98
N ASN A 40 -10.90 -22.87 -28.70
CA ASN A 40 -11.50 -22.75 -27.37
C ASN A 40 -10.69 -23.51 -26.31
N GLY A 41 -10.13 -24.67 -26.65
CA GLY A 41 -9.24 -25.41 -25.78
C GLY A 41 -7.95 -24.63 -25.45
N LEU A 42 -7.37 -23.93 -26.42
CA LEU A 42 -6.22 -23.06 -26.19
C LEU A 42 -6.56 -21.87 -25.30
N GLU A 43 -7.72 -21.24 -25.49
CA GLU A 43 -8.19 -20.14 -24.65
C GLU A 43 -8.27 -20.55 -23.17
N VAL A 44 -8.86 -21.71 -22.86
CA VAL A 44 -8.92 -22.27 -21.50
C VAL A 44 -7.52 -22.48 -20.90
N LEU A 45 -6.55 -22.92 -21.70
CA LEU A 45 -5.17 -23.10 -21.24
C LEU A 45 -4.48 -21.74 -20.98
N VAL A 46 -4.74 -20.73 -21.81
CA VAL A 46 -4.24 -19.37 -21.59
C VAL A 46 -4.85 -18.74 -20.34
N GLU A 47 -6.15 -18.90 -20.11
CA GLU A 47 -6.82 -18.47 -18.87
C GLU A 47 -6.18 -19.12 -17.64
N SER A 48 -5.87 -20.43 -17.70
CA SER A 48 -5.20 -21.14 -16.61
C SER A 48 -3.81 -20.56 -16.32
N VAL A 49 -3.02 -20.28 -17.36
CA VAL A 49 -1.70 -19.64 -17.23
C VAL A 49 -1.83 -18.23 -16.64
N GLY A 50 -2.78 -17.44 -17.12
CA GLY A 50 -3.05 -16.09 -16.60
C GLY A 50 -3.46 -16.11 -15.13
N LYS A 51 -4.38 -16.99 -14.75
CA LYS A 51 -4.89 -17.14 -13.37
C LYS A 51 -3.79 -17.48 -12.38
N ASP A 52 -2.90 -18.41 -12.72
CA ASP A 52 -1.74 -18.76 -11.87
C ASP A 52 -0.80 -17.58 -11.65
N MET A 53 -0.80 -16.63 -12.58
CA MET A 53 -0.03 -15.39 -12.51
C MET A 53 -0.80 -14.20 -11.93
N GLY A 54 -2.10 -14.36 -11.66
CA GLY A 54 -2.98 -13.30 -11.20
C GLY A 54 -3.29 -12.24 -12.26
N ILE A 55 -3.23 -12.59 -13.54
CA ILE A 55 -3.60 -11.73 -14.67
C ILE A 55 -4.70 -12.35 -15.51
N GLU A 56 -5.53 -11.52 -16.11
CA GLU A 56 -6.57 -11.91 -17.06
C GLU A 56 -6.06 -11.56 -18.47
N ILE A 57 -6.10 -12.54 -19.38
CA ILE A 57 -5.64 -12.41 -20.76
C ILE A 57 -6.79 -12.83 -21.67
N ASP A 58 -7.21 -11.91 -22.54
CA ASP A 58 -8.23 -12.16 -23.56
C ASP A 58 -7.51 -12.64 -24.84
N LEU A 59 -7.94 -13.76 -25.42
CA LEU A 59 -7.40 -14.28 -26.68
C LEU A 59 -8.39 -14.04 -27.82
N VAL A 60 -7.96 -13.40 -28.89
CA VAL A 60 -8.81 -13.03 -30.03
C VAL A 60 -8.25 -13.61 -31.32
N TYR A 61 -9.02 -14.47 -31.97
CA TYR A 61 -8.67 -15.03 -33.28
C TYR A 61 -9.29 -14.18 -34.39
N THR A 62 -8.45 -13.45 -35.14
CA THR A 62 -8.85 -12.48 -36.17
C THR A 62 -8.21 -12.82 -37.53
N ASP A 63 -8.26 -11.88 -38.47
CA ASP A 63 -7.74 -12.00 -39.84
C ASP A 63 -7.10 -10.66 -40.31
N ASN A 64 -6.44 -10.65 -41.47
CA ASN A 64 -5.72 -9.45 -41.95
C ASN A 64 -6.64 -8.23 -42.15
N LYS A 65 -7.93 -8.45 -42.41
CA LYS A 65 -8.89 -7.38 -42.66
C LYS A 65 -9.31 -6.73 -41.35
N ASN A 66 -9.51 -7.56 -40.34
CA ASN A 66 -10.18 -7.23 -39.10
C ASN A 66 -9.23 -6.97 -37.92
N ILE A 67 -7.96 -7.38 -37.98
CA ILE A 67 -6.93 -7.09 -36.96
C ILE A 67 -6.68 -5.57 -36.82
N PRO A 68 -6.20 -5.06 -35.66
CA PRO A 68 -5.80 -3.67 -35.51
C PRO A 68 -4.96 -3.15 -36.68
N LYS A 69 -5.26 -1.94 -37.14
CA LYS A 69 -4.75 -1.40 -38.42
C LYS A 69 -3.22 -1.28 -38.50
N ASP A 70 -2.54 -1.17 -37.37
CA ASP A 70 -1.09 -1.12 -37.22
C ASP A 70 -0.44 -2.52 -37.18
N SER A 71 -1.23 -3.59 -37.26
CA SER A 71 -0.80 -4.99 -37.10
C SER A 71 -1.21 -5.91 -38.26
N LYS A 72 -1.60 -5.37 -39.42
CA LYS A 72 -2.15 -6.14 -40.56
C LYS A 72 -1.20 -7.17 -41.20
N ASN A 73 0.07 -7.23 -40.81
CA ASN A 73 1.08 -8.09 -41.44
C ASN A 73 1.81 -9.03 -40.48
N VAL A 74 1.41 -9.08 -39.21
CA VAL A 74 2.03 -9.95 -38.20
C VAL A 74 1.18 -11.20 -37.94
N GLU A 75 1.81 -12.25 -37.39
CA GLU A 75 1.10 -13.49 -36.99
C GLU A 75 0.26 -13.28 -35.73
N GLY A 76 0.71 -12.41 -34.82
CA GLY A 76 0.01 -12.02 -33.62
C GLY A 76 0.40 -10.61 -33.18
N VAL A 77 -0.39 -10.04 -32.27
CA VAL A 77 -0.04 -8.80 -31.56
C VAL A 77 -0.66 -8.76 -30.15
N ALA A 78 0.18 -8.49 -29.17
CA ALA A 78 -0.20 -8.21 -27.80
C ALA A 78 -0.58 -6.72 -27.61
N ARG A 79 -1.72 -6.44 -26.98
CA ARG A 79 -2.21 -5.07 -26.74
C ARG A 79 -2.77 -4.88 -25.33
N LEU A 80 -2.71 -3.65 -24.86
CA LEU A 80 -3.42 -3.17 -23.70
C LEU A 80 -4.58 -2.28 -24.13
N GLU A 81 -5.80 -2.70 -23.81
CA GLU A 81 -7.04 -2.05 -24.25
C GLU A 81 -7.96 -1.82 -23.06
N ASN A 82 -8.19 -0.56 -22.70
CA ASN A 82 -9.05 -0.22 -21.55
C ASN A 82 -8.72 -0.98 -20.25
N GLY A 83 -7.43 -1.27 -20.03
CA GLY A 83 -6.95 -2.03 -18.87
C GLY A 83 -7.01 -3.55 -19.00
N LYS A 84 -7.42 -4.07 -20.16
CA LYS A 84 -7.41 -5.50 -20.52
C LYS A 84 -6.17 -5.86 -21.33
N LEU A 85 -5.60 -7.03 -21.05
CA LEU A 85 -4.51 -7.60 -21.82
C LEU A 85 -5.09 -8.48 -22.91
N VAL A 86 -4.87 -8.14 -24.18
CA VAL A 86 -5.48 -8.82 -25.32
C VAL A 86 -4.37 -9.34 -26.24
N ALA A 87 -4.43 -10.61 -26.61
CA ALA A 87 -3.59 -11.19 -27.64
C ALA A 87 -4.44 -11.42 -28.91
N TYR A 88 -4.14 -10.69 -29.99
CA TYR A 88 -4.76 -10.90 -31.29
C TYR A 88 -3.92 -11.88 -32.10
N ILE A 89 -4.55 -12.89 -32.68
CA ILE A 89 -3.90 -13.92 -33.52
C ILE A 89 -4.48 -13.85 -34.93
N ASN A 90 -3.61 -13.65 -35.92
CA ASN A 90 -3.99 -13.50 -37.31
C ASN A 90 -4.08 -14.85 -38.02
N MET A 91 -5.29 -15.39 -38.13
CA MET A 91 -5.51 -16.74 -38.66
C MET A 91 -5.14 -16.88 -40.14
N ASP A 92 -5.13 -15.78 -40.92
CA ASP A 92 -4.67 -15.81 -42.33
C ASP A 92 -3.16 -16.14 -42.45
N LYS A 93 -2.39 -16.00 -41.36
CA LYS A 93 -0.96 -16.32 -41.31
C LYS A 93 -0.67 -17.69 -40.70
N ILE A 94 -1.68 -18.30 -40.06
CA ILE A 94 -1.56 -19.57 -39.35
C ILE A 94 -1.95 -20.71 -40.28
N THR A 95 -1.04 -21.66 -40.44
CA THR A 95 -1.18 -22.80 -41.37
C THR A 95 -1.11 -24.15 -40.66
N SER A 96 -0.82 -24.17 -39.36
CA SER A 96 -0.70 -25.41 -38.59
C SER A 96 -1.05 -25.21 -37.11
N THR A 97 -1.32 -26.31 -36.40
CA THR A 97 -1.58 -26.28 -34.95
C THR A 97 -0.34 -25.87 -34.16
N SER A 98 0.85 -26.34 -34.56
CA SER A 98 2.12 -26.00 -33.91
C SER A 98 2.44 -24.51 -34.07
N GLN A 99 2.17 -23.96 -35.26
CA GLN A 99 2.32 -22.53 -35.52
C GLN A 99 1.36 -21.73 -34.64
N LEU A 100 0.09 -22.13 -34.57
CA LEU A 100 -0.91 -21.49 -33.70
C LEU A 100 -0.49 -21.48 -32.24
N ILE A 101 -0.09 -22.65 -31.70
CA ILE A 101 0.37 -22.78 -30.32
C ILE A 101 1.58 -21.86 -30.08
N GLY A 102 2.56 -21.88 -30.99
CA GLY A 102 3.75 -21.03 -30.91
C GLY A 102 3.42 -19.54 -30.83
N THR A 103 2.61 -19.05 -31.76
CA THR A 103 2.20 -17.65 -31.83
C THR A 103 1.35 -17.25 -30.61
N VAL A 104 0.41 -18.10 -30.15
CA VAL A 104 -0.38 -17.82 -28.95
C VAL A 104 0.51 -17.63 -27.73
N PHE A 105 1.45 -18.55 -27.47
CA PHE A 105 2.30 -18.46 -26.29
C PHE A 105 3.38 -17.39 -26.39
N GLU A 106 3.80 -17.01 -27.59
CA GLU A 106 4.59 -15.80 -27.83
C GLU A 106 3.85 -14.56 -27.33
N GLU A 107 2.64 -14.30 -27.83
CA GLU A 107 1.86 -13.12 -27.44
C GLU A 107 1.52 -13.11 -25.95
N VAL A 108 1.15 -14.27 -25.39
CA VAL A 108 0.94 -14.43 -23.95
C VAL A 108 2.20 -14.05 -23.16
N THR A 109 3.40 -14.43 -23.63
CA THR A 109 4.64 -14.04 -22.96
C THR A 109 4.95 -12.55 -23.06
N HIS A 110 4.60 -11.89 -24.17
CA HIS A 110 4.69 -10.43 -24.29
C HIS A 110 3.80 -9.74 -23.26
N LEU A 111 2.54 -10.17 -23.11
CA LEU A 111 1.62 -9.67 -22.10
C LEU A 111 2.17 -9.89 -20.68
N MET A 112 2.73 -11.08 -20.40
CA MET A 112 3.35 -11.40 -19.12
C MET A 112 4.57 -10.54 -18.82
N ASP A 113 5.41 -10.22 -19.80
CA ASP A 113 6.60 -9.39 -19.63
C ASP A 113 6.27 -7.92 -19.47
N TYR A 114 5.25 -7.44 -20.17
CA TYR A 114 4.67 -6.12 -19.95
C TYR A 114 4.24 -5.97 -18.50
N VAL A 115 3.37 -6.87 -18.02
CA VAL A 115 2.92 -6.91 -16.62
C VAL A 115 4.13 -6.99 -15.67
N ALA A 116 5.12 -7.80 -16.00
CA ALA A 116 6.28 -7.97 -15.13
C ALA A 116 7.24 -6.78 -15.12
N GLY A 117 7.12 -5.83 -16.06
CA GLY A 117 8.07 -4.76 -16.32
C GLY A 117 9.42 -5.28 -16.81
N ARG A 118 9.42 -6.39 -17.55
CA ARG A 118 10.61 -7.08 -18.07
C ARG A 118 10.76 -6.96 -19.59
N GLN A 119 10.07 -6.00 -20.19
CA GLN A 119 10.25 -5.70 -21.61
C GLN A 119 11.68 -5.27 -21.89
N LYS A 120 12.25 -5.78 -22.97
CA LYS A 120 13.63 -5.53 -23.36
C LYS A 120 13.66 -5.09 -24.81
N GLU A 121 14.40 -4.02 -25.07
CA GLU A 121 14.59 -3.48 -26.40
C GLU A 121 15.27 -4.52 -27.30
N THR A 122 14.67 -4.71 -28.47
CA THR A 122 15.17 -5.60 -29.49
C THR A 122 16.54 -5.14 -29.97
N THR A 123 17.50 -6.07 -29.97
CA THR A 123 18.88 -5.83 -30.43
C THR A 123 18.92 -5.69 -31.96
N GLU A 124 20.01 -5.14 -32.49
CA GLU A 124 20.19 -5.01 -33.95
C GLU A 124 20.22 -6.37 -34.67
N GLU A 125 20.70 -7.44 -34.00
CA GLU A 125 20.69 -8.80 -34.54
C GLU A 125 19.27 -9.37 -34.65
N GLU A 126 18.43 -9.12 -33.65
CA GLU A 126 17.02 -9.52 -33.64
C GLU A 126 16.21 -8.72 -34.68
N LYS A 127 16.49 -7.41 -34.83
CA LYS A 127 15.91 -6.58 -35.89
C LYS A 127 16.24 -7.10 -37.30
N ALA A 128 17.45 -7.58 -37.51
CA ALA A 128 17.85 -8.20 -38.78
C ALA A 128 17.10 -9.52 -39.04
N GLN A 129 16.51 -10.13 -38.02
CA GLN A 129 15.69 -11.34 -38.11
C GLN A 129 14.18 -11.04 -38.14
N GLY A 130 13.79 -9.77 -38.18
CA GLY A 130 12.39 -9.34 -38.30
C GLY A 130 11.68 -9.03 -36.97
N GLU A 131 12.39 -9.02 -35.85
CA GLU A 131 11.86 -8.61 -34.53
C GLU A 131 11.92 -7.08 -34.40
N TYR A 132 10.90 -6.42 -33.85
CA TYR A 132 10.94 -4.97 -33.68
C TYR A 132 10.56 -4.59 -32.23
N GLY A 133 10.56 -3.29 -31.87
CA GLY A 133 10.11 -2.85 -30.54
C GLY A 133 10.87 -3.42 -29.32
N LEU A 134 10.12 -3.74 -28.26
CA LEU A 134 10.58 -4.38 -27.02
C LEU A 134 10.21 -5.88 -26.99
N GLU A 135 10.45 -6.60 -28.11
CA GLU A 135 9.91 -7.95 -28.40
C GLU A 135 10.90 -9.10 -28.18
N SER A 136 12.17 -8.83 -27.81
CA SER A 136 13.26 -9.83 -27.74
C SER A 136 13.07 -11.11 -26.88
N LEU A 137 11.93 -11.32 -26.20
CA LEU A 137 11.66 -12.49 -25.36
C LEU A 137 10.56 -13.43 -25.89
N GLY A 138 9.81 -13.05 -26.94
CA GLY A 138 8.69 -13.83 -27.48
C GLY A 138 9.14 -14.98 -28.37
N LYS A 139 10.02 -14.70 -29.33
CA LYS A 139 10.49 -15.66 -30.33
C LYS A 139 11.05 -16.97 -29.78
N PRO A 140 11.92 -17.00 -28.74
CA PRO A 140 12.40 -18.27 -28.21
C PRO A 140 11.27 -19.13 -27.59
N THR A 141 10.19 -18.50 -27.13
CA THR A 141 8.98 -19.20 -26.69
C THR A 141 8.24 -19.77 -27.89
N ASN A 142 8.06 -18.99 -28.96
CA ASN A 142 7.47 -19.45 -30.20
C ASN A 142 8.22 -20.69 -30.74
N ASP A 143 9.53 -20.58 -30.92
CA ASP A 143 10.40 -21.66 -31.42
C ASP A 143 10.29 -22.93 -30.57
N TYR A 144 10.28 -22.77 -29.23
CA TYR A 144 10.10 -23.90 -28.32
C TYR A 144 8.78 -24.63 -28.55
N PHE A 145 7.66 -23.90 -28.53
CA PHE A 145 6.34 -24.52 -28.67
C PHE A 145 6.12 -25.10 -30.07
N ARG A 146 6.58 -24.43 -31.13
CA ARG A 146 6.53 -24.96 -32.49
C ARG A 146 7.26 -26.29 -32.61
N GLU A 147 8.46 -26.39 -32.06
CA GLU A 147 9.24 -27.62 -32.15
C GLU A 147 8.68 -28.72 -31.23
N GLN A 148 8.23 -28.39 -30.02
CA GLN A 148 7.62 -29.37 -29.11
C GLN A 148 6.33 -29.99 -29.66
N TYR A 149 5.51 -29.18 -30.32
CA TYR A 149 4.19 -29.58 -30.82
C TYR A 149 4.15 -29.78 -32.33
N LYS A 150 5.30 -29.98 -32.97
CA LYS A 150 5.41 -30.12 -34.42
C LYS A 150 4.52 -31.24 -34.98
N GLU A 151 3.90 -30.97 -36.12
CA GLU A 151 3.15 -31.96 -36.88
C GLU A 151 4.09 -33.04 -37.44
N LYS A 152 3.55 -34.26 -37.56
CA LYS A 152 4.17 -35.39 -38.25
C LYS A 152 3.50 -35.58 -39.61
N GLU A 153 4.23 -36.22 -40.52
CA GLU A 153 3.67 -36.61 -41.81
C GLU A 153 2.38 -37.44 -41.62
N GLY A 154 1.31 -37.03 -42.27
CA GLY A 154 -0.01 -37.65 -42.15
C GLY A 154 -0.91 -37.11 -41.03
N ASP A 155 -0.45 -36.13 -40.23
CA ASP A 155 -1.31 -35.41 -39.30
C ASP A 155 -2.38 -34.59 -40.06
N ARG A 156 -3.53 -34.40 -39.42
CA ARG A 156 -4.65 -33.60 -39.96
C ARG A 156 -4.22 -32.15 -40.23
N GLU A 157 -4.59 -31.62 -41.39
CA GLU A 157 -4.41 -30.21 -41.75
C GLU A 157 -5.26 -29.29 -40.86
N PHE A 158 -4.70 -28.15 -40.49
CA PHE A 158 -5.40 -27.14 -39.70
C PHE A 158 -5.85 -25.98 -40.61
N ILE A 159 -7.15 -25.71 -40.64
CA ILE A 159 -7.75 -24.63 -41.43
C ILE A 159 -8.59 -23.76 -40.50
N GLY A 160 -7.95 -22.77 -39.88
CA GLY A 160 -8.63 -21.83 -38.99
C GLY A 160 -9.05 -20.56 -39.70
N THR A 161 -10.14 -19.94 -39.24
CA THR A 161 -10.55 -18.59 -39.64
C THR A 161 -10.68 -17.70 -38.41
N GLY A 162 -10.56 -16.39 -38.65
CA GLY A 162 -10.92 -15.38 -37.66
C GLY A 162 -12.41 -15.37 -37.34
N ASP A 163 -12.77 -14.67 -36.28
CA ASP A 163 -14.14 -14.52 -35.77
C ASP A 163 -15.05 -13.61 -36.62
N GLY A 164 -14.47 -12.84 -37.54
CA GLY A 164 -15.19 -11.91 -38.43
C GLY A 164 -15.59 -10.58 -37.77
N VAL A 165 -15.15 -10.31 -36.53
CA VAL A 165 -15.38 -9.05 -35.82
C VAL A 165 -14.32 -8.02 -36.23
N ASP A 166 -14.72 -6.78 -36.53
CA ASP A 166 -13.78 -5.73 -36.95
C ASP A 166 -13.12 -5.03 -35.74
N TYR A 167 -11.82 -5.26 -35.57
CA TYR A 167 -10.95 -4.64 -34.56
C TYR A 167 -10.04 -3.55 -35.15
N SER A 168 -10.22 -3.17 -36.41
CA SER A 168 -9.29 -2.27 -37.12
C SER A 168 -9.28 -0.84 -36.56
N GLU A 169 -10.36 -0.42 -35.90
CA GLU A 169 -10.47 0.88 -35.21
C GLU A 169 -9.92 0.87 -33.78
N ASN A 170 -9.51 -0.29 -33.26
CA ASN A 170 -8.99 -0.39 -31.90
C ASN A 170 -7.65 0.35 -31.76
N ASP A 171 -7.61 1.34 -30.86
CA ASP A 171 -6.48 2.24 -30.63
C ASP A 171 -5.70 1.92 -29.35
N GLY A 172 -5.89 0.70 -28.80
CA GLY A 172 -5.15 0.19 -27.66
C GLY A 172 -3.63 0.30 -27.80
N GLU A 173 -2.91 0.31 -26.67
CA GLU A 173 -1.46 0.36 -26.68
C GLU A 173 -0.89 -0.98 -27.18
N ASN A 174 -0.14 -0.95 -28.29
CA ASN A 174 0.63 -2.10 -28.72
C ASN A 174 1.77 -2.36 -27.70
N ILE A 175 1.70 -3.52 -27.07
CA ILE A 175 2.65 -3.94 -26.04
C ILE A 175 3.96 -4.31 -26.74
N GLY A 176 4.97 -3.47 -26.52
CA GLY A 176 6.25 -3.58 -27.22
C GLY A 176 6.76 -2.23 -27.73
N ASN A 177 5.88 -1.23 -27.88
CA ASN A 177 6.25 0.06 -28.46
C ASN A 177 6.56 1.18 -27.44
N ASN A 178 6.16 1.02 -26.17
CA ASN A 178 6.29 2.06 -25.13
C ASN A 178 6.81 1.51 -23.79
N ARG A 179 7.35 2.41 -22.95
CA ARG A 179 8.02 2.06 -21.68
C ARG A 179 7.07 1.48 -20.61
N PRO A 180 7.57 0.56 -19.75
CA PRO A 180 6.82 -0.42 -18.92
C PRO A 180 5.98 0.13 -17.74
N GLY A 181 5.53 1.39 -17.76
CA GLY A 181 4.88 2.03 -16.62
C GLY A 181 3.56 1.38 -16.20
N TYR A 182 2.71 1.01 -17.15
CA TYR A 182 1.35 0.53 -16.86
C TYR A 182 1.30 -0.98 -16.58
N GLY A 183 2.17 -1.80 -17.16
CA GLY A 183 2.28 -3.22 -16.80
C GLY A 183 2.66 -3.43 -15.32
N LEU A 184 3.56 -2.59 -14.78
CA LEU A 184 3.89 -2.59 -13.35
C LEU A 184 2.69 -2.27 -12.45
N ILE A 185 1.79 -1.40 -12.90
CA ILE A 185 0.53 -1.08 -12.21
C ILE A 185 -0.41 -2.29 -12.19
N LEU A 186 -0.55 -3.00 -13.31
CA LEU A 186 -1.36 -4.22 -13.38
C LEU A 186 -0.82 -5.32 -12.46
N LYS A 187 0.50 -5.52 -12.44
CA LYS A 187 1.14 -6.48 -11.51
C LYS A 187 0.97 -6.10 -10.05
N ALA A 188 1.09 -4.81 -9.75
CA ALA A 188 0.83 -4.32 -8.41
C ALA A 188 -0.61 -4.61 -7.99
N LYS A 189 -1.60 -4.34 -8.86
CA LYS A 189 -3.02 -4.66 -8.65
C LYS A 189 -3.22 -6.16 -8.42
N ALA A 190 -2.65 -7.01 -9.25
CA ALA A 190 -2.68 -8.46 -9.09
C ALA A 190 -2.10 -8.90 -7.75
N ASN A 191 -0.91 -8.39 -7.40
CA ASN A 191 -0.23 -8.75 -6.15
C ASN A 191 -1.03 -8.34 -4.91
N VAL A 192 -1.52 -7.11 -4.83
CA VAL A 192 -2.24 -6.63 -3.63
C VAL A 192 -3.62 -7.29 -3.46
N THR A 193 -4.18 -7.86 -4.52
CA THR A 193 -5.48 -8.56 -4.48
C THR A 193 -5.36 -10.06 -4.26
N THR A 194 -4.31 -10.70 -4.79
CA THR A 194 -4.13 -12.16 -4.74
C THR A 194 -3.17 -12.63 -3.64
N LYS A 195 -2.15 -11.84 -3.31
CA LYS A 195 -1.14 -12.21 -2.31
C LYS A 195 -1.53 -11.72 -0.93
N ILE A 196 -1.14 -12.50 0.08
CA ILE A 196 -1.16 -12.07 1.48
C ILE A 196 0.26 -11.70 1.86
N TYR A 197 0.49 -10.40 2.06
CA TYR A 197 1.76 -9.88 2.51
C TYR A 197 1.92 -9.98 4.03
N LYS A 198 3.17 -9.99 4.50
CA LYS A 198 3.44 -9.70 5.90
C LYS A 198 3.36 -8.18 6.12
N LEU A 199 2.74 -7.76 7.21
CA LEU A 199 2.70 -6.34 7.58
C LEU A 199 4.14 -5.82 7.79
N GLY A 200 4.50 -4.73 7.11
CA GLY A 200 5.86 -4.17 7.12
C GLY A 200 6.77 -4.65 5.99
N ASP A 201 6.29 -5.53 5.10
CA ASP A 201 7.04 -5.94 3.91
C ASP A 201 7.22 -4.75 2.95
N PRO A 202 8.46 -4.35 2.62
CA PRO A 202 8.72 -3.28 1.66
C PRO A 202 8.06 -3.52 0.30
N LYS A 203 7.96 -4.79 -0.14
CA LYS A 203 7.36 -5.12 -1.43
C LYS A 203 5.85 -4.84 -1.44
N PHE A 204 5.17 -5.02 -0.30
CA PHE A 204 3.77 -4.66 -0.18
C PHE A 204 3.57 -3.15 -0.33
N LEU A 205 4.42 -2.35 0.32
CA LEU A 205 4.37 -0.89 0.20
C LEU A 205 4.67 -0.42 -1.22
N ASP A 206 5.63 -1.05 -1.90
CA ASP A 206 5.97 -0.74 -3.29
C ASP A 206 4.81 -1.06 -4.24
N ASP A 207 4.21 -2.25 -4.12
CA ASP A 207 3.06 -2.64 -4.94
C ASP A 207 1.85 -1.75 -4.62
N LEU A 208 1.58 -1.46 -3.36
CA LEU A 208 0.46 -0.60 -2.99
C LEU A 208 0.67 0.85 -3.45
N SER A 209 1.92 1.33 -3.51
CA SER A 209 2.25 2.65 -4.07
C SER A 209 1.96 2.71 -5.57
N LEU A 210 2.35 1.67 -6.33
CA LEU A 210 2.05 1.56 -7.75
C LEU A 210 0.56 1.43 -8.00
N PHE A 211 -0.14 0.62 -7.21
CA PHE A 211 -1.60 0.50 -7.24
C PHE A 211 -2.28 1.84 -6.96
N SER A 212 -1.79 2.62 -5.99
CA SER A 212 -2.31 3.96 -5.68
C SER A 212 -2.16 4.92 -6.86
N ALA A 213 -0.98 4.92 -7.50
CA ALA A 213 -0.70 5.79 -8.64
C ALA A 213 -1.65 5.55 -9.82
N ALA A 214 -2.14 4.32 -10.00
CA ALA A 214 -3.15 3.98 -11.00
C ALA A 214 -4.45 4.77 -10.87
N TYR A 215 -4.80 5.16 -9.64
CA TYR A 215 -5.97 5.97 -9.32
C TYR A 215 -5.63 7.45 -9.16
N GLY A 216 -4.43 7.88 -9.58
CA GLY A 216 -3.94 9.25 -9.39
C GLY A 216 -3.64 9.58 -7.92
N LEU A 217 -3.54 8.57 -7.04
CA LEU A 217 -3.35 8.77 -5.60
C LEU A 217 -1.86 8.82 -5.27
N ALA A 218 -1.50 9.81 -4.47
CA ALA A 218 -0.10 10.05 -4.13
C ALA A 218 0.48 9.00 -3.17
N SER A 219 -0.34 8.37 -2.32
CA SER A 219 0.14 7.62 -1.15
C SER A 219 -0.32 6.17 -1.09
N PRO A 220 0.56 5.20 -0.71
CA PRO A 220 0.15 3.81 -0.50
C PRO A 220 -0.95 3.66 0.56
N TYR A 221 -1.02 4.56 1.55
CA TYR A 221 -2.13 4.57 2.52
C TYR A 221 -3.47 4.76 1.81
N PHE A 222 -3.54 5.66 0.84
CA PHE A 222 -4.75 5.84 0.04
C PHE A 222 -5.03 4.64 -0.86
N GLY A 223 -4.01 3.99 -1.44
CA GLY A 223 -4.22 2.71 -2.13
C GLY A 223 -4.87 1.64 -1.23
N PHE A 224 -4.51 1.62 0.05
CA PHE A 224 -5.12 0.71 1.03
C PHE A 224 -6.64 0.91 1.12
N TYR A 225 -7.13 2.16 1.06
CA TYR A 225 -8.56 2.52 1.04
C TYR A 225 -9.33 1.84 -0.11
N TYR A 226 -8.69 1.63 -1.27
CA TYR A 226 -9.31 1.05 -2.46
C TYR A 226 -9.20 -0.48 -2.54
N LEU A 227 -8.50 -1.13 -1.60
CA LEU A 227 -8.52 -2.59 -1.50
C LEU A 227 -9.93 -3.08 -1.08
N PRO A 228 -10.36 -4.29 -1.51
CA PRO A 228 -11.58 -4.89 -1.00
C PRO A 228 -11.59 -4.97 0.53
N LYS A 229 -12.76 -4.75 1.16
CA LYS A 229 -12.88 -4.68 2.62
C LYS A 229 -12.32 -5.91 3.34
N GLU A 230 -12.61 -7.10 2.81
CA GLU A 230 -12.08 -8.36 3.35
C GLU A 230 -10.54 -8.41 3.30
N MET A 231 -9.92 -7.83 2.27
CA MET A 231 -8.47 -7.74 2.16
C MET A 231 -7.90 -6.71 3.14
N GLN A 232 -8.56 -5.58 3.33
CA GLN A 232 -8.15 -4.59 4.34
C GLN A 232 -8.14 -5.20 5.74
N GLU A 233 -9.19 -5.94 6.09
CA GLU A 233 -9.35 -6.55 7.41
C GLU A 233 -8.26 -7.57 7.73
N LYS A 234 -7.66 -8.23 6.73
CA LYS A 234 -6.52 -9.15 6.91
C LYS A 234 -5.27 -8.45 7.49
N TYR A 235 -5.14 -7.14 7.30
CA TYR A 235 -3.99 -6.36 7.76
C TYR A 235 -4.30 -5.49 8.99
N PHE A 236 -5.54 -5.52 9.49
CA PHE A 236 -5.91 -4.78 10.69
C PHE A 236 -5.36 -5.45 11.94
N GLY A 237 -4.79 -4.63 12.82
CA GLY A 237 -4.52 -5.00 14.20
C GLY A 237 -5.58 -4.44 15.14
N GLU A 238 -5.51 -4.91 16.39
CA GLU A 238 -6.36 -4.46 17.47
C GLU A 238 -5.51 -3.89 18.61
N VAL A 239 -5.97 -2.77 19.16
CA VAL A 239 -5.40 -2.13 20.35
C VAL A 239 -6.49 -1.99 21.40
N LYS A 240 -6.23 -2.53 22.59
CA LYS A 240 -7.14 -2.44 23.73
C LYS A 240 -6.73 -1.30 24.67
N ASP A 241 -7.63 -0.35 24.85
CA ASP A 241 -7.49 0.73 25.84
C ASP A 241 -7.79 0.18 27.26
N ASN A 242 -7.30 0.86 28.32
CA ASN A 242 -7.47 0.37 29.71
C ASN A 242 -8.93 0.31 30.15
N ASN A 243 -9.78 1.17 29.61
CA ASN A 243 -11.23 1.17 29.85
C ASN A 243 -11.97 0.02 29.14
N GLY A 244 -11.26 -0.86 28.44
CA GLY A 244 -11.82 -2.00 27.72
C GLY A 244 -12.22 -1.72 26.28
N THR A 245 -12.13 -0.47 25.80
CA THR A 245 -12.41 -0.12 24.40
C THR A 245 -11.39 -0.78 23.48
N ILE A 246 -11.85 -1.46 22.44
CA ILE A 246 -10.98 -2.04 21.41
C ILE A 246 -11.04 -1.15 20.17
N ALA A 247 -9.89 -0.66 19.73
CA ALA A 247 -9.72 0.01 18.45
C ALA A 247 -9.15 -0.98 17.43
N LYS A 248 -9.74 -1.04 16.24
CA LYS A 248 -9.30 -1.90 15.13
C LYS A 248 -8.98 -1.07 13.89
N GLY A 249 -7.89 -1.40 13.20
CA GLY A 249 -7.44 -0.69 12.00
C GLY A 249 -6.01 -1.03 11.61
N LEU A 250 -5.49 -0.36 10.59
CA LEU A 250 -4.13 -0.59 10.09
C LEU A 250 -3.10 -0.01 11.07
N ILE A 251 -2.25 -0.87 11.62
CA ILE A 251 -1.23 -0.47 12.59
C ILE A 251 0.00 0.10 11.85
N VAL A 252 0.08 1.43 11.74
CA VAL A 252 1.01 2.14 10.83
C VAL A 252 2.48 1.87 11.14
N ASN A 253 2.86 1.76 12.41
CA ASN A 253 4.23 1.49 12.82
C ASN A 253 4.67 0.05 12.52
N ARG A 254 3.71 -0.84 12.22
CA ARG A 254 3.98 -2.19 11.71
C ARG A 254 3.90 -2.23 10.19
N PHE A 255 2.95 -1.52 9.60
CA PHE A 255 2.72 -1.45 8.16
C PHE A 255 3.85 -0.76 7.40
N ASP A 256 4.34 0.37 7.92
CA ASP A 256 5.43 1.15 7.36
C ASP A 256 6.35 1.66 8.49
N PRO A 257 7.22 0.79 9.02
CA PRO A 257 8.11 1.16 10.11
C PRO A 257 9.04 2.33 9.73
N LYS A 258 9.49 2.40 8.47
CA LYS A 258 10.41 3.44 7.99
C LYS A 258 9.70 4.80 7.90
N GLY A 259 8.51 4.84 7.33
CA GLY A 259 7.69 6.06 7.32
C GLY A 259 7.34 6.51 8.73
N TYR A 260 7.09 5.57 9.65
CA TYR A 260 6.75 5.90 11.03
C TYR A 260 7.96 6.44 11.81
N GLU A 261 9.17 5.93 11.59
CA GLU A 261 10.38 6.54 12.14
C GLU A 261 10.63 7.95 11.57
N LYS A 262 10.35 8.19 10.28
CA LYS A 262 10.39 9.55 9.72
C LYS A 262 9.39 10.48 10.44
N LEU A 263 8.17 10.01 10.69
CA LEU A 263 7.16 10.75 11.47
C LEU A 263 7.68 11.08 12.87
N LYS A 264 8.30 10.13 13.57
CA LYS A 264 8.86 10.35 14.92
C LYS A 264 9.95 11.43 14.96
N ASN A 265 10.68 11.59 13.86
CA ASN A 265 11.72 12.61 13.72
C ASN A 265 11.15 13.99 13.28
N SER A 266 9.84 14.10 13.07
CA SER A 266 9.20 15.36 12.70
C SER A 266 9.04 16.32 13.89
N LYS A 267 8.97 17.61 13.56
CA LYS A 267 8.67 18.69 14.49
C LYS A 267 7.30 18.49 15.14
N GLU A 268 6.32 18.14 14.32
CA GLU A 268 4.92 17.95 14.69
C GLU A 268 4.75 16.79 15.67
N TYR A 269 5.47 15.67 15.46
CA TYR A 269 5.48 14.56 16.41
C TYR A 269 6.10 14.96 17.75
N THR A 270 7.21 15.70 17.72
CA THR A 270 7.86 16.20 18.94
C THR A 270 6.90 17.09 19.74
N ILE A 271 6.20 18.00 19.07
CA ILE A 271 5.17 18.84 19.70
C ILE A 271 4.02 17.98 20.26
N ALA A 272 3.54 16.99 19.51
CA ALA A 272 2.50 16.06 19.95
C ALA A 272 2.91 15.35 21.26
N MET A 273 4.17 14.93 21.35
CA MET A 273 4.69 14.25 22.53
C MET A 273 4.82 15.19 23.73
N HIS A 274 5.22 16.44 23.56
CA HIS A 274 5.18 17.43 24.64
C HIS A 274 3.75 17.69 25.12
N LYS A 275 2.77 17.84 24.20
CA LYS A 275 1.36 17.95 24.57
C LYS A 275 0.85 16.73 25.32
N ALA A 276 1.24 15.53 24.90
CA ALA A 276 0.87 14.29 25.59
C ALA A 276 1.49 14.20 27.01
N ASN A 277 2.70 14.74 27.22
CA ASN A 277 3.27 14.88 28.56
C ASN A 277 2.43 15.83 29.43
N LEU A 278 2.00 16.97 28.89
CA LEU A 278 1.17 17.94 29.61
C LEU A 278 -0.16 17.32 30.08
N VAL A 279 -0.86 16.61 29.20
CA VAL A 279 -2.11 15.93 29.57
C VAL A 279 -1.86 14.80 30.58
N SER A 280 -0.71 14.12 30.48
CA SER A 280 -0.31 13.10 31.45
C SER A 280 -0.05 13.68 32.84
N PHE A 281 0.59 14.85 32.92
CA PHE A 281 0.77 15.56 34.20
C PHE A 281 -0.55 16.02 34.79
N GLU A 282 -1.50 16.47 33.97
CA GLU A 282 -2.85 16.82 34.45
C GLU A 282 -3.59 15.62 35.04
N SER A 283 -3.54 14.48 34.36
CA SER A 283 -4.19 13.24 34.82
C SER A 283 -3.52 12.69 36.08
N ALA A 284 -2.19 12.77 36.16
CA ALA A 284 -1.44 12.40 37.36
C ALA A 284 -1.77 13.32 38.54
N TYR A 285 -1.87 14.63 38.30
CA TYR A 285 -2.24 15.60 39.33
C TYR A 285 -3.64 15.32 39.88
N GLU A 286 -4.63 15.09 39.02
CA GLU A 286 -5.98 14.71 39.43
C GLU A 286 -5.99 13.42 40.26
N HIS A 287 -5.16 12.43 39.88
CA HIS A 287 -4.98 11.21 40.66
C HIS A 287 -4.43 11.48 42.06
N PHE A 288 -3.34 12.25 42.20
CA PHE A 288 -2.73 12.54 43.51
C PHE A 288 -3.57 13.48 44.38
N GLU A 289 -4.33 14.40 43.77
CA GLU A 289 -5.30 15.22 44.53
C GLU A 289 -6.36 14.36 45.20
N LYS A 290 -6.84 13.30 44.52
CA LYS A 290 -7.82 12.36 45.06
C LYS A 290 -7.20 11.34 46.02
N ASN A 291 -6.03 10.79 45.69
CA ASN A 291 -5.50 9.60 46.37
C ASN A 291 -4.30 9.86 47.29
N GLY A 292 -3.60 10.98 47.16
CA GLY A 292 -2.32 11.21 47.84
C GLY A 292 -1.26 10.18 47.44
N LEU A 293 -0.27 9.94 48.30
CA LEU A 293 0.80 8.93 48.09
C LEU A 293 0.43 7.53 48.60
N LYS A 294 -0.81 7.08 48.34
CA LYS A 294 -1.18 5.69 48.67
C LYS A 294 -0.29 4.72 47.88
N PRO A 295 0.41 3.79 48.52
CA PRO A 295 1.23 2.80 47.82
C PRO A 295 0.39 1.95 46.86
N GLY A 296 0.92 1.63 45.69
CA GLY A 296 0.21 0.81 44.71
C GLY A 296 0.65 1.09 43.27
N THR A 297 0.00 0.38 42.35
CA THR A 297 0.09 0.62 40.91
C THR A 297 -1.28 1.04 40.40
N PHE A 298 -1.34 2.15 39.70
CA PHE A 298 -2.58 2.74 39.20
C PHE A 298 -2.46 3.02 37.70
N TYR A 299 -3.53 2.73 36.97
CA TYR A 299 -3.67 3.06 35.56
C TYR A 299 -4.72 4.17 35.43
N VAL A 300 -4.37 5.26 34.75
CA VAL A 300 -5.24 6.43 34.60
C VAL A 300 -5.24 6.83 33.13
N ASP A 301 -6.43 6.91 32.54
CA ASP A 301 -6.59 7.33 31.15
C ASP A 301 -6.38 8.84 31.02
N ASN A 302 -5.68 9.25 29.96
CA ASN A 302 -5.49 10.65 29.64
C ASN A 302 -6.65 11.17 28.78
N ASN A 303 -6.93 12.47 28.89
CA ASN A 303 -7.82 13.13 27.94
C ASN A 303 -7.25 13.05 26.51
N ARG A 304 -8.10 12.73 25.54
CA ARG A 304 -7.72 12.73 24.12
C ARG A 304 -7.58 14.16 23.61
N PHE A 305 -6.68 14.36 22.65
CA PHE A 305 -6.53 15.63 21.94
C PHE A 305 -6.10 15.39 20.49
N SER A 306 -6.32 16.36 19.62
CA SER A 306 -5.93 16.25 18.21
C SER A 306 -4.58 16.92 17.94
N GLN A 307 -3.83 16.38 16.98
CA GLN A 307 -2.62 16.98 16.43
C GLN A 307 -2.65 16.88 14.90
N ASN A 308 -2.23 17.95 14.23
CA ASN A 308 -1.92 17.89 12.81
C ASN A 308 -0.44 17.55 12.62
N PHE A 309 -0.15 16.49 11.86
CA PHE A 309 1.22 16.06 11.58
C PHE A 309 1.73 16.51 10.20
N ALA A 310 0.90 17.20 9.40
CA ALA A 310 1.34 17.83 8.17
C ALA A 310 1.89 19.23 8.46
N SER A 311 3.14 19.49 8.07
CA SER A 311 3.78 20.78 8.28
C SER A 311 3.13 21.88 7.42
N GLN A 312 2.90 23.07 7.99
CA GLN A 312 2.38 24.22 7.24
C GLN A 312 3.34 24.69 6.15
N ASP A 313 4.66 24.55 6.35
CA ASP A 313 5.66 24.90 5.36
C ASP A 313 5.73 23.86 4.23
N GLU A 314 5.51 22.58 4.53
CA GLU A 314 5.32 21.54 3.50
C GLU A 314 4.03 21.81 2.72
N ILE A 315 2.95 22.20 3.39
CA ILE A 315 1.69 22.60 2.74
C ILE A 315 1.87 23.88 1.91
N MET A 316 2.68 24.84 2.34
CA MET A 316 2.90 26.11 1.64
C MET A 316 3.90 26.00 0.48
N LYS A 317 4.90 25.10 0.53
CA LYS A 317 5.75 24.78 -0.63
C LYS A 317 4.99 24.17 -1.80
N ILE A 318 3.77 23.68 -1.56
CA ILE A 318 2.80 23.27 -2.60
C ILE A 318 2.25 24.48 -3.36
N LYS A 319 2.30 25.69 -2.79
CA LYS A 319 1.94 26.96 -3.45
C LYS A 319 3.18 27.67 -3.99
N THR A 320 3.68 27.27 -5.16
CA THR A 320 4.65 28.10 -5.91
C THR A 320 4.05 28.72 -7.18
N ARG A 321 4.70 29.79 -7.62
CA ARG A 321 4.23 30.98 -8.37
C ARG A 321 3.78 30.76 -9.83
N THR A 322 3.62 29.51 -10.30
CA THR A 322 3.39 29.18 -11.72
C THR A 322 2.17 28.28 -11.98
N GLY A 323 1.26 28.13 -11.02
CA GLY A 323 -0.11 27.65 -11.30
C GLY A 323 -0.27 26.18 -11.69
N LEU A 324 0.80 25.40 -11.80
CA LEU A 324 0.77 23.94 -11.96
C LEU A 324 1.99 23.36 -11.23
N GLY A 325 1.87 23.21 -9.93
CA GLY A 325 2.79 22.42 -9.11
C GLY A 325 2.20 21.03 -8.94
N GLN A 326 2.39 20.15 -9.92
CA GLN A 326 2.09 18.73 -9.75
C GLN A 326 2.77 18.23 -8.47
N ILE A 327 2.01 17.50 -7.65
CA ILE A 327 2.45 16.86 -6.42
C ILE A 327 3.43 15.74 -6.80
N PHE A 328 4.63 16.11 -7.24
CA PHE A 328 5.74 15.21 -7.51
C PHE A 328 6.78 15.35 -6.42
N THR A 329 6.41 14.92 -5.22
CA THR A 329 7.39 14.49 -4.22
C THR A 329 6.80 13.30 -3.48
N ASP A 330 7.18 12.07 -3.87
CA ASP A 330 7.24 10.87 -3.01
C ASP A 330 6.26 10.87 -1.81
N ALA A 331 5.01 10.48 -2.03
CA ALA A 331 4.01 10.38 -0.96
C ALA A 331 4.08 9.02 -0.21
N ARG A 332 5.30 8.52 0.03
CA ARG A 332 5.60 7.53 1.08
C ARG A 332 5.66 8.15 2.49
N GLY A 333 5.13 9.35 2.70
CA GLY A 333 5.15 10.06 3.99
C GLY A 333 3.85 9.92 4.79
N LEU A 334 3.93 9.37 6.02
CA LEU A 334 2.79 9.29 6.96
C LEU A 334 2.27 10.66 7.43
N ASN A 335 3.11 11.68 7.39
CA ASN A 335 2.81 13.06 7.81
C ASN A 335 1.58 13.64 7.10
N ILE A 336 1.45 13.42 5.78
CA ILE A 336 0.30 13.92 5.02
C ILE A 336 -1.00 13.21 5.38
N THR A 337 -0.89 12.00 5.92
CA THR A 337 -2.03 11.14 6.24
C THR A 337 -2.65 11.57 7.58
N PHE A 338 -1.85 11.89 8.60
CA PHE A 338 -2.32 12.23 9.95
C PHE A 338 -2.72 13.72 10.13
N ARG A 339 -3.68 14.21 9.33
CA ARG A 339 -4.20 15.59 9.44
C ARG A 339 -5.37 15.67 10.41
N GLY A 340 -5.07 15.92 11.68
CA GLY A 340 -6.08 15.97 12.75
C GLY A 340 -6.17 14.69 13.57
N ALA A 341 -5.13 13.85 13.49
CA ALA A 341 -5.01 12.62 14.24
C ALA A 341 -5.30 12.83 15.73
N THR A 342 -6.06 11.90 16.29
CA THR A 342 -6.32 11.81 17.72
C THR A 342 -5.14 11.17 18.41
N ILE A 343 -4.61 11.86 19.41
CA ILE A 343 -3.65 11.32 20.36
C ILE A 343 -4.41 10.74 21.55
N ALA A 344 -4.27 9.44 21.76
CA ALA A 344 -4.83 8.73 22.90
C ALA A 344 -3.69 8.26 23.80
N GLY A 345 -3.91 8.27 25.12
CA GLY A 345 -2.86 7.89 26.06
C GLY A 345 -3.41 7.49 27.41
N HIS A 346 -2.53 6.90 28.21
CA HIS A 346 -2.76 6.62 29.62
C HIS A 346 -1.44 6.70 30.38
N ILE A 347 -1.51 6.79 31.70
CA ILE A 347 -0.35 6.73 32.58
C ILE A 347 -0.45 5.53 33.52
N LYS A 348 0.70 4.92 33.78
CA LYS A 348 0.94 4.00 34.87
C LYS A 348 1.68 4.75 35.98
N ILE A 349 1.05 4.86 37.15
CA ILE A 349 1.63 5.46 38.35
C ILE A 349 2.01 4.31 39.30
N VAL A 350 3.27 4.27 39.72
CA VAL A 350 3.75 3.34 40.75
C VAL A 350 4.20 4.16 41.96
N VAL A 351 3.62 3.87 43.12
CA VAL A 351 3.97 4.52 44.40
C VAL A 351 4.51 3.46 45.35
N SER A 352 5.74 3.63 45.81
CA SER A 352 6.36 2.70 46.76
C SER A 352 5.73 2.77 48.14
N LYS A 353 5.93 1.73 48.95
CA LYS A 353 5.72 1.83 50.41
C LYS A 353 6.77 2.79 51.00
N PRO A 354 6.46 3.51 52.09
CA PRO A 354 7.46 4.28 52.82
C PRO A 354 8.58 3.38 53.31
N ASN A 355 9.83 3.75 53.07
CA ASN A 355 10.99 3.07 53.65
C ASN A 355 11.21 3.47 55.13
N ASN A 356 12.26 2.95 55.77
CA ASN A 356 12.58 3.24 57.18
C ASN A 356 12.88 4.74 57.46
N LYS A 357 13.26 5.50 56.43
CA LYS A 357 13.46 6.96 56.49
C LYS A 357 12.16 7.73 56.26
N GLY A 358 11.07 7.03 55.95
CA GLY A 358 9.77 7.56 55.56
C GLY A 358 9.82 8.24 54.19
N GLU A 359 10.59 7.69 53.26
CA GLU A 359 10.65 8.13 51.87
C GLU A 359 9.78 7.22 51.02
N GLN A 360 9.01 7.82 50.11
CA GLN A 360 8.29 7.12 49.06
C GLN A 360 8.80 7.55 47.69
N PHE A 361 8.86 6.60 46.77
CA PHE A 361 9.28 6.80 45.40
C PHE A 361 8.09 6.69 44.47
N VAL A 362 8.02 7.58 43.50
CA VAL A 362 6.93 7.68 42.54
C VAL A 362 7.50 7.60 41.12
N MET A 363 7.05 6.61 40.36
CA MET A 363 7.34 6.48 38.93
C MET A 363 6.06 6.73 38.14
N ILE A 364 6.15 7.59 37.12
CA ILE A 364 5.02 7.88 36.22
C ILE A 364 5.47 7.60 34.79
N THR A 365 4.89 6.55 34.21
CA THR A 365 5.14 6.14 32.83
C THR A 365 3.91 6.44 31.99
N ARG A 366 4.09 7.18 30.90
CA ARG A 366 3.08 7.44 29.89
C ARG A 366 3.13 6.37 28.81
N TYR A 367 1.95 5.99 28.32
CA TYR A 367 1.77 5.22 27.10
C TYR A 367 0.91 6.03 26.14
N THR A 368 1.37 6.26 24.92
CA THR A 368 0.68 7.09 23.92
C THR A 368 0.55 6.34 22.60
N ARG A 369 -0.58 6.53 21.91
CA ARG A 369 -0.79 6.08 20.54
C ARG A 369 -1.44 7.18 19.71
N ILE A 370 -1.17 7.15 18.41
CA ILE A 370 -1.81 8.00 17.41
C ILE A 370 -2.94 7.20 16.76
N ALA A 371 -4.06 7.83 16.47
CA ALA A 371 -5.13 7.21 15.70
C ALA A 371 -5.85 8.24 14.82
N ASP A 372 -6.30 7.80 13.67
CA ASP A 372 -7.07 8.60 12.73
C ASP A 372 -8.04 7.71 11.94
N ASN A 373 -9.17 8.26 11.50
CA ASN A 373 -10.19 7.51 10.77
C ASN A 373 -10.38 8.12 9.40
N PHE A 374 -10.29 7.29 8.36
CA PHE A 374 -10.47 7.69 6.98
C PHE A 374 -11.81 7.18 6.49
N SER A 375 -12.77 8.09 6.37
CA SER A 375 -14.06 7.80 5.75
C SER A 375 -14.09 8.13 4.25
N LYS A 376 -13.08 8.84 3.75
CA LYS A 376 -12.83 9.13 2.34
C LYS A 376 -11.37 9.51 2.10
N PRO A 377 -10.79 9.26 0.91
CA PRO A 377 -9.46 9.76 0.55
C PRO A 377 -9.54 11.29 0.51
N TYR A 378 -8.54 11.97 1.06
CA TYR A 378 -8.47 13.42 0.94
C TYR A 378 -7.97 13.75 -0.45
N ASP A 379 -8.85 14.28 -1.27
CA ASP A 379 -8.56 14.53 -2.67
C ASP A 379 -7.73 15.83 -2.78
N LEU A 380 -6.72 15.87 -3.66
CA LEU A 380 -5.75 16.97 -3.71
C LEU A 380 -5.39 17.26 -5.17
N LEU A 381 -6.27 17.99 -5.85
CA LEU A 381 -5.88 18.76 -7.02
C LEU A 381 -5.67 20.22 -6.59
N ASP A 382 -4.48 20.76 -6.82
CA ASP A 382 -4.08 22.12 -6.42
C ASP A 382 -4.21 22.43 -4.91
N GLY A 383 -4.18 21.39 -4.07
CA GLY A 383 -4.42 21.50 -2.64
C GLY A 383 -5.91 21.51 -2.22
N PHE A 384 -6.83 21.13 -3.11
CA PHE A 384 -8.26 21.00 -2.83
C PHE A 384 -8.84 19.63 -3.24
N PRO A 385 -9.90 19.16 -2.56
CA PRO A 385 -10.58 17.90 -2.87
C PRO A 385 -11.22 17.88 -4.26
N PHE A 386 -10.80 16.93 -5.10
CA PHE A 386 -11.41 16.61 -6.39
C PHE A 386 -12.79 15.94 -6.20
N PRO A 387 -13.66 15.94 -7.24
CA PRO A 387 -15.08 15.63 -7.10
C PRO A 387 -15.45 14.18 -7.38
N PHE A 388 -14.51 13.32 -7.79
CA PHE A 388 -14.78 11.90 -8.06
C PHE A 388 -14.60 11.07 -6.77
N GLU A 389 -15.28 11.49 -5.70
CA GLU A 389 -15.27 10.89 -4.36
C GLU A 389 -16.31 9.76 -4.22
N ALA A 390 -16.20 8.69 -5.01
CA ALA A 390 -17.04 7.51 -4.79
C ALA A 390 -16.28 6.23 -5.16
N GLY A 391 -15.93 5.39 -4.17
CA GLY A 391 -15.57 4.01 -4.49
C GLY A 391 -14.82 3.19 -3.43
N GLY A 392 -13.93 3.78 -2.63
CA GLY A 392 -13.14 2.99 -1.67
C GLY A 392 -13.77 2.84 -0.28
N ASN A 393 -13.20 1.97 0.55
CA ASN A 393 -13.73 1.60 1.86
C ASN A 393 -13.10 2.41 3.00
N ALA A 394 -13.93 2.87 3.92
CA ALA A 394 -13.47 3.50 5.16
C ALA A 394 -12.61 2.57 6.01
N TYR A 395 -11.53 3.12 6.59
CA TYR A 395 -10.63 2.38 7.48
C TYR A 395 -9.98 3.28 8.54
N GLY A 396 -9.59 2.67 9.66
CA GLY A 396 -8.84 3.34 10.73
C GLY A 396 -7.34 3.14 10.55
N LEU A 397 -6.56 4.18 10.82
CA LEU A 397 -5.12 4.11 11.05
C LEU A 397 -4.81 4.29 12.52
N MET A 398 -3.87 3.52 13.05
CA MET A 398 -3.39 3.75 14.40
C MET A 398 -1.95 3.28 14.59
N SER A 399 -1.31 3.74 15.66
CA SER A 399 -0.06 3.18 16.15
C SER A 399 -0.29 2.26 17.33
N ASP A 400 0.71 1.41 17.62
CA ASP A 400 0.85 0.80 18.93
C ASP A 400 1.06 1.86 20.03
N TYR A 401 0.83 1.45 21.28
CA TYR A 401 1.19 2.24 22.44
C TYR A 401 2.71 2.31 22.62
N GLU A 402 3.24 3.52 22.60
CA GLU A 402 4.64 3.80 22.90
C GLU A 402 4.82 4.23 24.37
N LYS A 403 5.79 3.58 25.02
CA LYS A 403 6.17 3.86 26.40
C LYS A 403 7.10 5.08 26.46
N HIS A 404 6.80 6.01 27.36
CA HIS A 404 7.67 7.14 27.68
C HIS A 404 7.66 7.42 29.19
N ASN A 405 8.83 7.49 29.81
CA ASN A 405 8.92 7.87 31.22
C ASN A 405 8.83 9.39 31.32
N LEU A 406 7.87 9.92 32.11
CA LEU A 406 7.71 11.37 32.27
C LEU A 406 8.83 12.01 33.08
N PHE A 407 9.51 11.21 33.90
CA PHE A 407 10.66 11.61 34.68
C PHE A 407 11.84 10.69 34.36
N PRO A 408 13.04 11.23 34.21
CA PRO A 408 14.24 10.42 33.99
C PRO A 408 14.59 9.54 35.19
N GLU A 409 14.21 9.96 36.39
CA GLU A 409 14.40 9.23 37.66
C GLU A 409 13.09 9.17 38.46
N GLU A 410 13.02 8.25 39.42
CA GLU A 410 11.90 8.16 40.34
C GLU A 410 11.83 9.40 41.23
N LEU A 411 10.62 9.98 41.35
CA LEU A 411 10.41 11.12 42.22
C LEU A 411 10.42 10.68 43.68
N ARG A 412 11.34 11.23 44.47
CA ARG A 412 11.46 10.97 45.90
C ARG A 412 10.67 11.98 46.72
N TYR A 413 9.75 11.48 47.55
CA TYR A 413 8.99 12.28 48.51
C TYR A 413 9.26 11.80 49.94
N LEU A 414 9.77 12.70 50.79
CA LEU A 414 9.88 12.44 52.23
C LEU A 414 8.52 12.68 52.90
N VAL A 415 7.87 11.64 53.40
CA VAL A 415 6.56 11.73 54.06
C VAL A 415 6.64 11.77 55.59
N LYS A 416 7.77 11.36 56.17
CA LYS A 416 7.97 11.38 57.62
C LYS A 416 7.74 12.79 58.19
N GLY A 417 6.79 12.91 59.12
CA GLY A 417 6.51 14.18 59.80
C GLY A 417 5.86 15.26 58.93
N LYS A 418 5.36 14.94 57.73
CA LYS A 418 4.65 15.91 56.87
C LYS A 418 3.14 15.67 56.89
N SER A 419 2.38 16.78 56.88
CA SER A 419 0.93 16.71 56.70
C SER A 419 0.58 16.27 55.26
N PRO A 420 -0.59 15.64 55.05
CA PRO A 420 -1.06 15.29 53.70
C PRO A 420 -1.08 16.49 52.74
N THR A 421 -1.47 17.66 53.23
CA THR A 421 -1.48 18.92 52.45
C THR A 421 -0.08 19.32 51.98
N LYS A 422 0.93 19.20 52.85
CA LYS A 422 2.31 19.53 52.49
C LYS A 422 2.84 18.58 51.42
N ILE A 423 2.54 17.29 51.54
CA ILE A 423 2.90 16.27 50.54
C ILE A 423 2.23 16.57 49.18
N LYS A 424 0.92 16.88 49.18
CA LYS A 424 0.21 17.27 47.95
C LYS A 424 0.83 18.51 47.28
N ASN A 425 1.21 19.51 48.06
CA ASN A 425 1.87 20.72 47.55
C ASN A 425 3.25 20.40 46.95
N GLU A 426 4.03 19.50 47.57
CA GLU A 426 5.31 19.06 47.01
C GLU A 426 5.12 18.35 45.67
N ILE A 427 4.16 17.42 45.57
CA ILE A 427 3.82 16.74 44.31
C ILE A 427 3.43 17.75 43.23
N LYS A 428 2.54 18.69 43.59
CA LYS A 428 2.09 19.76 42.70
C LYS A 428 3.26 20.60 42.18
N ASN A 429 4.19 20.96 43.06
CA ASN A 429 5.36 21.73 42.67
C ASN A 429 6.26 20.95 41.71
N SER A 430 6.55 19.68 41.98
CA SER A 430 7.32 18.82 41.07
C SER A 430 6.68 18.74 39.68
N MET A 431 5.36 18.54 39.63
CA MET A 431 4.63 18.46 38.35
C MET A 431 4.57 19.80 37.62
N ASN A 432 4.42 20.92 38.34
CA ASN A 432 4.39 22.25 37.74
C ASN A 432 5.73 22.62 37.10
N ILE A 433 6.86 22.22 37.71
CA ILE A 433 8.19 22.43 37.12
C ILE A 433 8.29 21.70 35.78
N SER A 434 7.94 20.41 35.73
CA SER A 434 7.94 19.64 34.48
C SER A 434 6.96 20.20 33.45
N LYS A 435 5.74 20.57 33.87
CA LYS A 435 4.74 21.20 33.01
C LYS A 435 5.30 22.47 32.36
N ASN A 436 5.96 23.34 33.13
CA ASN A 436 6.57 24.56 32.61
C ASN A 436 7.73 24.26 31.64
N ASN A 437 8.52 23.22 31.90
CA ASN A 437 9.59 22.80 30.99
C ASN A 437 9.03 22.31 29.65
N GLU A 438 8.00 21.47 29.66
CA GLU A 438 7.33 21.00 28.42
C GLU A 438 6.72 22.17 27.63
N ILE A 439 6.06 23.10 28.32
CA ILE A 439 5.50 24.34 27.74
C ILE A 439 6.60 25.17 27.08
N ASN A 440 7.74 25.36 27.75
CA ASN A 440 8.89 26.07 27.21
C ASN A 440 9.52 25.35 26.01
N ASN A 441 9.56 24.01 26.01
CA ASN A 441 10.07 23.22 24.89
C ASN A 441 9.18 23.39 23.65
N ILE A 442 7.85 23.35 23.80
CA ILE A 442 6.92 23.64 22.70
C ILE A 442 7.18 25.04 22.14
N ASN A 443 7.30 26.06 23.01
CA ASN A 443 7.57 27.44 22.57
C ASN A 443 8.89 27.59 21.79
N LYS A 444 9.95 26.85 22.18
CA LYS A 444 11.23 26.83 21.48
C LYS A 444 11.13 26.20 20.08
N ILE A 445 10.28 25.19 19.94
CA ILE A 445 10.07 24.48 18.68
C ILE A 445 9.15 25.29 17.76
N ASP A 446 8.02 25.77 18.28
CA ASP A 446 7.00 26.49 17.53
C ASP A 446 6.21 27.48 18.41
N PRO A 447 6.52 28.78 18.34
CA PRO A 447 5.81 29.82 19.09
C PRO A 447 4.32 29.96 18.72
N TRP A 448 3.92 29.64 17.49
CA TRP A 448 2.53 29.76 17.05
C TRP A 448 1.67 28.64 17.65
N GLU A 449 2.14 27.40 17.52
CA GLU A 449 1.54 26.20 18.13
C GLU A 449 1.43 26.35 19.66
N TYR A 450 2.45 26.91 20.29
CA TYR A 450 2.46 27.29 21.70
C TYR A 450 1.31 28.23 22.07
N ASN A 451 1.16 29.34 21.35
CA ASN A 451 0.12 30.33 21.64
C ASN A 451 -1.28 29.73 21.49
N HIS A 452 -1.51 28.96 20.43
CA HIS A 452 -2.78 28.27 20.19
C HIS A 452 -3.09 27.24 21.30
N PHE A 453 -2.10 26.45 21.71
CA PHE A 453 -2.26 25.49 22.80
C PHE A 453 -2.57 26.17 24.15
N LEU A 454 -1.93 27.31 24.45
CA LEU A 454 -2.22 28.09 25.65
C LEU A 454 -3.66 28.62 25.68
N GLU A 455 -4.17 29.10 24.54
CA GLU A 455 -5.56 29.52 24.45
C GLU A 455 -6.52 28.37 24.74
N ASP A 456 -6.25 27.19 24.17
CA ASP A 456 -7.11 26.03 24.39
C ASP A 456 -7.06 25.55 25.85
N MET A 457 -5.89 25.54 26.48
CA MET A 457 -5.78 25.29 27.92
C MET A 457 -6.56 26.30 28.76
N LYS A 458 -6.48 27.60 28.43
CA LYS A 458 -7.24 28.66 29.12
C LYS A 458 -8.75 28.44 28.98
N LYS A 459 -9.23 28.09 27.78
CA LYS A 459 -10.64 27.76 27.51
C LYS A 459 -11.10 26.55 28.32
N ARG A 460 -10.30 25.48 28.38
CA ARG A 460 -10.60 24.28 29.20
C ARG A 460 -10.65 24.60 30.69
N ALA A 461 -9.71 25.40 31.19
CA ALA A 461 -9.67 25.83 32.59
C ALA A 461 -10.89 26.71 32.94
N ALA A 462 -11.30 27.62 32.06
CA ALA A 462 -12.50 28.42 32.22
C ALA A 462 -13.77 27.56 32.25
N LYS A 463 -13.88 26.56 31.35
CA LYS A 463 -15.00 25.62 31.30
C LYS A 463 -15.11 24.74 32.56
N LYS A 464 -13.97 24.35 33.16
CA LYS A 464 -13.96 23.66 34.46
C LYS A 464 -14.38 24.57 35.62
N ARG A 465 -14.11 25.88 35.55
CA ARG A 465 -14.53 26.86 36.58
C ARG A 465 -16.01 27.24 36.48
N GLY A 466 -16.59 27.29 35.28
CA GLY A 466 -18.02 27.57 35.07
C GLY A 466 -18.97 26.38 35.28
N LYS A 467 -18.42 25.20 35.63
CA LYS A 467 -19.18 23.98 35.98
C LYS A 467 -19.18 23.68 37.50
N LYS A 468 -18.67 24.61 38.32
CA LYS A 468 -18.65 24.48 39.78
C LYS A 468 -19.83 25.21 40.42
#